data_AF-A0A8B9FU02-F1
#
_entry.id   AF-A0A8B9FU02-F1
#
_cell.length_a   1.000
_cell.length_b   1.000
_cell.length_c   1.000
_cell.angle_alpha   90.00
_cell.angle_beta   90.00
_cell.angle_gamma   90.00
#
_symmetry.space_group_name_H-M   'P 1'
#
loop_
_entity.id
_entity.type
_entity.pdbx_description
1 polymer ?
#
loop_
_entity_poly.entity_id
_entity_poly.type
_entity_poly.pdbx_seq_one_letter_code
_entity_poly.pdbx_strand_id
1 'polypeptide(L)'
;MAPIASYSTIASVLPAELRAAEESVARDLVAREAAVQRRRQQLRDLREELRREREELGSIRDGNGYPLGYLLHLYHKLSRISWDSEAKPWHIKGIHFGPPIAQPVDIDSRHHSHCFISDYLWSLIPHEW
;
A
#
# COMPACT_ATOMS: atom_id res chain seq x y z
N MET A 1 55.37 12.11 -46.49
CA MET A 1 55.94 12.13 -45.12
C MET A 1 55.10 13.12 -44.33
N ALA A 2 54.27 12.82 -43.33
CA ALA A 2 54.00 11.69 -42.44
C ALA A 2 52.49 11.26 -42.55
N PRO A 3 51.89 10.30 -41.79
CA PRO A 3 52.37 9.66 -40.56
C PRO A 3 52.14 8.13 -40.46
N ILE A 4 53.19 7.40 -40.08
CA ILE A 4 53.11 6.01 -39.58
C ILE A 4 52.90 6.00 -38.05
N ALA A 5 53.10 7.14 -37.38
CA ALA A 5 52.97 7.29 -35.93
C ALA A 5 51.53 7.11 -35.40
N SER A 6 50.49 7.45 -36.17
CA SER A 6 49.10 7.32 -35.69
C SER A 6 48.64 5.88 -35.52
N TYR A 7 49.11 4.95 -36.36
CA TYR A 7 48.61 3.56 -36.33
C TYR A 7 49.09 2.78 -35.09
N SER A 8 50.31 3.04 -34.62
CA SER A 8 50.87 2.38 -33.43
C SER A 8 50.24 2.87 -32.12
N THR A 9 49.84 4.13 -32.05
CA THR A 9 49.17 4.71 -30.87
C THR A 9 47.71 4.25 -30.79
N ILE A 10 47.02 4.15 -31.92
CA ILE A 10 45.63 3.68 -31.96
C ILE A 10 45.53 2.19 -31.58
N ALA A 11 46.50 1.36 -32.01
CA ALA A 11 46.52 -0.07 -31.71
C ALA A 11 46.73 -0.39 -30.22
N SER A 12 47.39 0.49 -29.45
CA SER A 12 47.64 0.28 -28.01
C SER A 12 46.58 0.91 -27.10
N VAL A 13 45.83 1.90 -27.59
CA VAL A 13 44.78 2.60 -26.84
C VAL A 13 43.47 1.81 -26.81
N LEU A 14 43.09 1.15 -27.92
CA LEU A 14 41.85 0.38 -28.02
C LEU A 14 41.70 -0.74 -26.97
N PRO A 15 42.74 -1.53 -26.64
CA PRO A 15 42.64 -2.55 -25.58
C PRO A 15 42.53 -1.94 -24.17
N ALA A 16 43.12 -0.77 -23.96
CA ALA A 16 43.06 -0.07 -22.67
C ALA A 16 41.67 0.55 -22.43
N GLU A 17 41.10 1.16 -23.46
CA GLU A 17 39.73 1.70 -23.43
C GLU A 17 38.68 0.60 -23.25
N LEU A 18 38.85 -0.56 -23.90
CA LEU A 18 37.97 -1.71 -23.73
C LEU A 18 38.00 -2.23 -22.28
N ARG A 19 39.19 -2.38 -21.68
CA ARG A 19 39.34 -2.79 -20.27
C ARG A 19 38.71 -1.78 -19.32
N ALA A 20 38.89 -0.48 -19.56
CA ALA A 20 38.27 0.56 -18.76
C ALA A 20 36.73 0.53 -18.86
N ALA A 21 36.20 0.24 -20.06
CA ALA A 21 34.77 0.06 -20.28
C ALA A 21 34.23 -1.20 -19.57
N GLU A 22 34.92 -2.33 -19.67
CA GLU A 22 34.58 -3.57 -18.97
C GLU A 22 34.57 -3.37 -17.44
N GLU A 23 35.59 -2.72 -16.89
CA GLU A 23 35.69 -2.41 -15.46
C GLU A 23 34.59 -1.43 -15.02
N SER A 24 34.22 -0.49 -15.87
CA SER A 24 33.09 0.42 -15.60
C SER A 24 31.76 -0.33 -15.57
N VAL A 25 31.52 -1.24 -16.52
CA VAL A 25 30.30 -2.06 -16.56
C VAL A 25 30.25 -3.01 -15.38
N ALA A 26 31.36 -3.66 -15.03
CA ALA A 26 31.44 -4.53 -13.86
C ALA A 26 31.10 -3.78 -12.56
N ARG A 27 31.63 -2.57 -12.39
CA ARG A 27 31.30 -1.70 -11.24
C ARG A 27 29.82 -1.31 -11.21
N ASP A 28 29.24 -0.94 -12.34
CA ASP A 28 27.82 -0.58 -12.42
C ASP A 28 26.91 -1.78 -12.11
N LEU A 29 27.24 -2.98 -12.62
CA LEU A 29 26.49 -4.20 -12.32
C LEU A 29 26.53 -4.54 -10.82
N VAL A 30 27.70 -4.46 -10.19
CA VAL A 30 27.83 -4.67 -8.73
C VAL A 30 27.05 -3.62 -7.94
N ALA A 31 27.10 -2.36 -8.35
CA ALA A 31 26.34 -1.28 -7.70
C ALA A 31 24.82 -1.51 -7.82
N ARG A 32 24.34 -1.93 -8.99
CA ARG A 32 22.94 -2.28 -9.24
C ARG A 32 22.51 -3.50 -8.43
N GLU A 33 23.33 -4.54 -8.38
CA GLU A 33 23.05 -5.73 -7.56
C GLU A 33 22.94 -5.35 -6.08
N ALA A 34 23.89 -4.58 -5.55
CA ALA A 34 23.83 -4.08 -4.18
C ALA A 34 22.56 -3.25 -3.92
N ALA A 35 22.12 -2.43 -4.87
CA ALA A 35 20.86 -1.68 -4.78
C ALA A 35 19.63 -2.59 -4.77
N VAL A 36 19.62 -3.65 -5.59
CA VAL A 36 18.54 -4.66 -5.60
C VAL A 36 18.50 -5.42 -4.28
N GLN A 37 19.64 -5.80 -3.72
CA GLN A 37 19.70 -6.50 -2.43
C GLN A 37 19.20 -5.61 -1.29
N ARG A 38 19.55 -4.32 -1.28
CA ARG A 38 18.98 -3.34 -0.33
C ARG A 38 17.47 -3.25 -0.43
N ARG A 39 16.92 -3.10 -1.64
CA ARG A 39 15.45 -3.05 -1.85
C ARG A 39 14.77 -4.35 -1.41
N ARG A 40 15.38 -5.51 -1.66
CA ARG A 40 14.87 -6.81 -1.19
C ARG A 40 14.85 -6.90 0.32
N GLN A 41 15.88 -6.38 1.00
CA GLN A 41 15.90 -6.33 2.46
C GLN A 41 14.81 -5.41 3.00
N GLN A 42 14.67 -4.20 2.45
CA GLN A 42 13.59 -3.27 2.83
C GLN A 42 12.20 -3.90 2.67
N LEU A 43 11.98 -4.62 1.57
CA LEU A 43 10.71 -5.35 1.37
C LEU A 43 10.49 -6.47 2.39
N ARG A 44 11.54 -7.14 2.85
CA ARG A 44 11.43 -8.13 3.94
C ARG A 44 11.07 -7.46 5.25
N ASP A 45 11.74 -6.37 5.58
CA ASP A 45 11.53 -5.63 6.83
C ASP A 45 10.09 -5.08 6.91
N LEU A 46 9.63 -4.43 5.83
CA LEU A 46 8.24 -3.92 5.73
C LEU A 46 7.19 -5.04 5.80
N ARG A 47 7.47 -6.22 5.23
CA ARG A 47 6.55 -7.37 5.33
C ARG A 47 6.45 -7.89 6.75
N GLU A 48 7.56 -7.90 7.47
CA GLU A 48 7.60 -8.34 8.86
C GLU A 48 6.93 -7.34 9.80
N GLU A 49 7.11 -6.04 9.55
CA GLU A 49 6.38 -4.96 10.25
C GLU A 49 4.86 -5.09 10.02
N LEU A 50 4.42 -5.23 8.77
CA LEU A 50 3.01 -5.45 8.45
C LEU A 50 2.43 -6.73 9.11
N ARG A 51 3.24 -7.80 9.21
CA ARG A 51 2.84 -9.03 9.89
C ARG A 51 2.58 -8.76 11.38
N ARG A 52 3.49 -8.06 12.04
CA ARG A 52 3.36 -7.70 13.48
C ARG A 52 2.15 -6.82 13.72
N GLU A 53 1.95 -5.78 12.93
CA GLU A 53 0.78 -4.91 13.03
C GLU A 53 -0.54 -5.69 12.87
N ARG A 54 -0.59 -6.64 11.92
CA ARG A 54 -1.76 -7.50 11.72
C ARG A 54 -2.01 -8.43 12.92
N GLU A 55 -0.96 -8.96 13.53
CA GLU A 55 -1.07 -9.79 14.73
C GLU A 55 -1.56 -8.98 15.92
N GLU A 56 -1.05 -7.75 16.10
CA GLU A 56 -1.52 -6.82 17.12
C GLU A 56 -3.00 -6.48 16.94
N LEU A 57 -3.43 -6.11 15.73
CA LEU A 57 -4.84 -5.86 15.41
C LEU A 57 -5.73 -7.09 15.63
N GLY A 58 -5.24 -8.29 15.29
CA GLY A 58 -5.94 -9.56 15.53
C GLY A 58 -6.06 -9.93 17.01
N SER A 59 -5.16 -9.40 17.84
CA SER A 59 -5.20 -9.55 19.29
C SER A 59 -6.24 -8.66 19.96
N ILE A 60 -6.66 -7.56 19.32
CA ILE A 60 -7.69 -6.68 19.87
C ILE A 60 -9.00 -7.45 20.04
N ARG A 61 -9.58 -7.35 21.24
CA ARG A 61 -10.83 -7.98 21.64
C ARG A 61 -11.86 -6.90 21.97
N ASP A 62 -13.13 -7.14 21.69
CA ASP A 62 -14.23 -6.29 22.16
C ASP A 62 -14.53 -6.55 23.66
N GLY A 63 -15.51 -5.84 24.23
CA GLY A 63 -15.92 -6.01 25.63
C GLY A 63 -16.46 -7.41 25.97
N ASN A 64 -16.78 -8.22 24.96
CA ASN A 64 -17.28 -9.59 25.10
C ASN A 64 -16.20 -10.64 24.81
N GLY A 65 -14.97 -10.23 24.49
CA GLY A 65 -13.86 -11.13 24.20
C GLY A 65 -13.81 -11.65 22.75
N TYR A 66 -14.55 -11.07 21.81
CA TYR A 66 -14.48 -11.41 20.39
C TYR A 66 -13.37 -10.62 19.67
N PRO A 67 -12.65 -11.21 18.70
CA PRO A 67 -11.66 -10.49 17.92
C PRO A 67 -12.29 -9.30 17.17
N LEU A 68 -11.78 -8.09 17.39
CA LEU A 68 -12.34 -6.88 16.81
C LEU A 68 -12.30 -6.90 15.28
N GLY A 69 -11.23 -7.44 14.69
CA GLY A 69 -11.12 -7.61 13.24
C GLY A 69 -12.22 -8.49 12.65
N TYR A 70 -12.66 -9.52 13.39
CA TYR A 70 -13.79 -10.36 12.97
C TYR A 70 -15.10 -9.57 12.98
N LEU A 71 -15.34 -8.77 14.03
CA LEU A 71 -16.54 -7.92 14.12
C LEU A 71 -16.56 -6.87 13.01
N LEU A 72 -15.46 -6.14 12.77
CA LEU A 72 -15.36 -5.18 11.68
C LEU A 72 -15.64 -5.85 10.33
N HIS A 73 -15.09 -7.05 10.11
CA HIS A 73 -15.35 -7.82 8.90
C HIS A 73 -16.84 -8.17 8.76
N LEU A 74 -17.49 -8.64 9.83
CA LEU A 74 -18.92 -8.95 9.82
C LEU A 74 -19.77 -7.71 9.55
N TYR A 75 -19.52 -6.60 10.24
CA TYR A 75 -20.25 -5.35 10.05
C TYR A 75 -20.09 -4.83 8.62
N HIS A 76 -18.87 -4.85 8.07
CA HIS A 76 -18.65 -4.49 6.67
C HIS A 76 -19.37 -5.43 5.70
N LYS A 77 -19.36 -6.75 5.96
CA LYS A 77 -20.06 -7.71 5.10
C LYS A 77 -21.58 -7.51 5.11
N LEU A 78 -22.14 -7.16 6.26
CA LEU A 78 -23.56 -6.93 6.46
C LEU A 78 -24.01 -5.59 5.85
N SER A 79 -23.33 -4.50 6.21
CA SER A 79 -23.74 -3.15 5.80
C SER A 79 -23.21 -2.76 4.42
N ARG A 80 -22.10 -3.36 3.98
CA ARG A 80 -21.32 -2.92 2.81
C ARG A 80 -20.93 -1.44 2.88
N ILE A 81 -20.78 -0.90 4.09
CA ILE A 81 -20.35 0.48 4.31
C ILE A 81 -18.89 0.48 4.77
N SER A 82 -18.07 1.29 4.09
CA SER A 82 -16.72 1.64 4.53
C SER A 82 -16.76 3.02 5.18
N TRP A 83 -16.32 3.11 6.43
CA TRP A 83 -16.34 4.35 7.22
C TRP A 83 -15.03 5.12 7.08
N ASP A 84 -15.13 6.44 7.06
CA ASP A 84 -14.00 7.37 7.04
C ASP A 84 -13.42 7.51 8.46
N SER A 85 -12.25 6.94 8.72
CA SER A 85 -11.58 6.99 10.03
C SER A 85 -10.99 8.36 10.37
N GLU A 86 -10.83 9.25 9.39
CA GLU A 86 -10.31 10.60 9.57
C GLU A 86 -11.42 11.63 9.84
N ALA A 87 -12.69 11.21 9.73
CA ALA A 87 -13.84 12.05 10.01
C ALA A 87 -13.92 12.45 11.49
N LYS A 88 -14.56 13.59 11.75
CA LYS A 88 -14.78 14.07 13.13
C LYS A 88 -15.75 13.12 13.86
N PRO A 89 -15.68 12.99 15.20
CA PRO A 89 -16.50 12.03 15.95
C PRO A 89 -18.01 12.20 15.80
N TRP A 90 -18.47 13.42 15.54
CA TRP A 90 -19.88 13.75 15.30
C TRP A 90 -20.29 13.67 13.82
N HIS A 91 -19.36 13.31 12.94
CA HIS A 91 -19.57 13.26 11.51
C HIS A 91 -19.52 11.80 11.08
N ILE A 92 -20.67 11.22 10.81
CA ILE A 92 -20.80 9.86 10.32
C ILE A 92 -20.61 9.92 8.81
N LYS A 93 -19.40 9.57 8.36
CA LYS A 93 -19.01 9.66 6.96
C LYS A 93 -18.48 8.34 6.44
N GLY A 94 -18.89 7.94 5.24
CA GLY A 94 -18.49 6.68 4.63
C GLY A 94 -18.98 6.53 3.20
N ILE A 95 -18.76 5.34 2.64
CA ILE A 95 -19.20 4.96 1.29
C ILE A 95 -19.92 3.62 1.39
N HIS A 96 -21.14 3.56 0.87
CA HIS A 96 -21.95 2.36 0.79
C HIS A 96 -21.82 1.69 -0.59
N PHE A 97 -21.45 0.41 -0.61
CA PHE A 97 -21.20 -0.40 -1.80
C PHE A 97 -22.30 -1.42 -2.12
N GLY A 98 -23.49 -1.28 -1.54
CA GLY A 98 -24.65 -2.15 -1.81
C GLY A 98 -25.21 -2.03 -3.24
N PRO A 99 -25.48 -0.82 -3.76
CA PRO A 99 -26.06 -0.61 -5.09
C PRO A 99 -25.02 -0.72 -6.21
N PRO A 100 -25.44 -0.79 -7.49
CA PRO A 100 -24.53 -0.79 -8.64
C PRO A 100 -23.57 0.40 -8.68
N ILE A 101 -23.97 1.51 -8.04
CA ILE A 101 -23.17 2.73 -7.90
C ILE A 101 -22.94 2.95 -6.41
N ALA A 102 -21.68 3.13 -6.03
CA ALA A 102 -21.32 3.45 -4.66
C ALA A 102 -21.91 4.80 -4.24
N GLN A 103 -22.53 4.85 -3.06
CA GLN A 103 -23.21 6.04 -2.56
C GLN A 103 -22.47 6.61 -1.35
N PRO A 104 -22.25 7.93 -1.29
CA PRO A 104 -21.67 8.56 -0.11
C PRO A 104 -22.67 8.56 1.04
N VAL A 105 -22.19 8.26 2.24
CA VAL A 105 -22.90 8.47 3.51
C VAL A 105 -22.23 9.66 4.19
N ASP A 106 -23.01 10.71 4.47
CA ASP A 106 -22.52 11.93 5.10
C ASP A 106 -23.64 12.48 6.00
N ILE A 107 -23.47 12.32 7.31
CA ILE A 107 -24.47 12.69 8.32
C ILE A 107 -23.78 13.40 9.48
N ASP A 108 -24.27 14.58 9.85
CA ASP A 108 -23.88 15.26 11.09
C ASP A 108 -24.77 14.77 12.24
N SER A 109 -24.23 13.96 13.14
CA SER A 109 -24.97 13.31 14.22
C SER A 109 -25.54 14.29 15.25
N ARG A 110 -25.15 15.58 15.23
CA ARG A 110 -25.70 16.63 16.10
C ARG A 110 -27.10 17.08 15.68
N HIS A 111 -27.46 16.87 14.41
CA HIS A 111 -28.74 17.30 13.86
C HIS A 111 -29.77 16.17 13.80
N HIS A 112 -29.40 14.95 14.20
CA HIS A 112 -30.23 13.77 14.06
C HIS A 112 -30.25 12.94 15.35
N SER A 113 -31.38 12.30 15.64
CA SER A 113 -31.46 11.37 16.76
C SER A 113 -30.73 10.07 16.43
N HIS A 114 -30.28 9.35 17.46
CA HIS A 114 -29.61 8.05 17.29
C HIS A 114 -30.53 7.01 16.60
N CYS A 115 -31.83 7.04 16.91
CA CYS A 115 -32.82 6.20 16.24
C CYS A 115 -32.90 6.53 14.75
N PHE A 116 -33.03 7.80 14.38
CA PHE A 116 -33.08 8.21 12.98
C PHE A 116 -31.83 7.77 12.21
N ILE A 117 -30.65 7.98 12.79
CA ILE A 117 -29.38 7.56 12.17
C ILE A 117 -29.37 6.05 11.96
N SER A 118 -29.80 5.28 12.96
CA SER A 118 -29.82 3.81 12.88
C SER A 118 -30.81 3.35 11.81
N ASP A 119 -32.04 3.87 11.82
CA ASP A 119 -33.08 3.55 10.85
C ASP A 119 -32.64 3.89 9.42
N TYR A 120 -32.01 5.05 9.24
CA TYR A 120 -31.44 5.45 7.94
C TYR A 120 -30.38 4.45 7.47
N LEU A 121 -29.40 4.11 8.30
CA LEU A 121 -28.32 3.19 7.92
C LEU A 121 -28.83 1.78 7.61
N TRP A 122 -29.81 1.29 8.37
CA TRP A 122 -30.43 -0.01 8.11
C TRP A 122 -31.28 -0.01 6.83
N SER A 123 -31.87 1.12 6.46
CA SER A 123 -32.62 1.25 5.19
C SER A 123 -31.75 1.14 3.94
N LEU A 124 -30.43 1.33 4.05
CA LEU A 124 -29.49 1.19 2.94
C LEU A 124 -29.24 -0.29 2.59
N ILE A 125 -29.48 -1.20 3.53
CA ILE A 125 -29.16 -2.62 3.36
C ILE A 125 -30.33 -3.30 2.63
N PRO A 126 -30.08 -4.02 1.53
CA PRO A 126 -31.14 -4.72 0.81
C PRO A 126 -31.85 -5.73 1.72
N HIS A 127 -33.19 -5.75 1.66
CA HIS A 127 -34.02 -6.69 2.40
C HIS A 127 -34.51 -7.88 1.54
N GLU A 128 -34.00 -7.99 0.32
CA GLU A 128 -34.29 -9.08 -0.61
C GLU A 128 -33.41 -10.30 -0.27
N TRP A 129 -34.02 -11.49 -0.20
CA TRP A 129 -33.38 -12.77 0.17
C TRP A 129 -33.26 -13.70 -1.03
#